data_AF-A0A2D6WPX1-F1
#
_entry.id   AF-A0A2D6WPX1-F1
#
_cell.length_a   1.000
_cell.length_b   1.000
_cell.length_c   1.000
_cell.angle_alpha   90.00
_cell.angle_beta   90.00
_cell.angle_gamma   90.00
#
_symmetry.space_group_name_H-M   'P 1'
#
loop_
_entity.id
_entity.type
_entity.pdbx_description
1 polymer ?
#
loop_
_entity_poly.entity_id
_entity_poly.type
_entity_poly.pdbx_seq_one_letter_code
_entity_poly.pdbx_strand_id
1 'polypeptide(L)'
;MGGGGEVLFVEHPERGWEIPGGHLEADESPDEALVREVREETGLECTIVRWNKDYYPKGWVAHVRVSSSSTGDWGVDDEKVASVKWWSEVPPVKAWTVEEFEDLARYFSS
;
A
#
# COMPACT_ATOMS: atom_id res chain seq x y z
N MET A 1 3.47 -0.17 23.84
CA MET A 1 3.34 -1.38 22.98
C MET A 1 3.57 -0.91 21.57
N GLY A 2 4.66 -1.37 20.95
CA GLY A 2 5.07 -0.94 19.61
C GLY A 2 4.05 -1.41 18.59
N GLY A 3 3.43 -0.47 17.89
CA GLY A 3 2.53 -0.77 16.78
C GLY A 3 3.37 -1.34 15.66
N GLY A 4 3.30 -2.65 15.45
CA GLY A 4 3.84 -3.28 14.25
C GLY A 4 3.24 -2.57 13.04
N GLY A 5 4.09 -2.13 12.11
CA GLY A 5 3.64 -1.50 10.89
C GLY A 5 2.78 -2.48 10.11
N GLU A 6 1.49 -2.21 10.01
CA GLU A 6 0.59 -2.92 9.11
C GLU A 6 0.75 -2.32 7.72
N VAL A 7 0.85 -3.16 6.70
CA VAL A 7 0.92 -2.72 5.31
C VAL A 7 -0.42 -2.99 4.64
N LEU A 8 -0.90 -2.00 3.91
CA LEU A 8 -2.13 -2.10 3.14
C LEU A 8 -1.84 -2.85 1.83
N PHE A 9 -2.62 -3.89 1.56
CA PHE A 9 -2.60 -4.59 0.27
C PHE A 9 -3.99 -4.60 -0.35
N VAL A 10 -4.01 -4.59 -1.67
CA VAL A 10 -5.19 -4.76 -2.51
C VAL A 10 -5.08 -6.08 -3.25
N GLU A 11 -6.17 -6.83 -3.31
CA GLU A 11 -6.26 -8.09 -4.03
C GLU A 11 -6.88 -7.83 -5.39
N HIS A 12 -6.17 -8.13 -6.47
CA HIS A 12 -6.76 -8.19 -7.80
C HIS A 12 -7.26 -9.62 -8.08
N PRO A 13 -8.43 -9.77 -8.73
CA PRO A 13 -9.03 -11.09 -8.99
C PRO A 13 -8.15 -11.98 -9.88
N GLU A 14 -7.31 -11.39 -10.75
CA GLU A 14 -6.40 -12.14 -11.63
C GLU A 14 -4.94 -12.16 -11.14
N ARG A 15 -4.46 -11.07 -10.54
CA ARG A 15 -3.05 -10.89 -10.15
C ARG A 15 -2.75 -11.31 -8.71
N GLY A 16 -3.74 -11.30 -7.83
CA GLY A 16 -3.59 -11.56 -6.39
C GLY A 16 -3.26 -10.29 -5.61
N TRP A 17 -2.65 -10.44 -4.43
CA TRP A 17 -2.32 -9.34 -3.54
C TRP A 17 -1.14 -8.51 -4.07
N GLU A 18 -1.30 -7.19 -4.09
CA GLU A 18 -0.26 -6.21 -4.40
C GLU A 18 -0.44 -4.93 -3.55
N ILE A 19 0.61 -4.11 -3.48
CA ILE A 19 0.58 -2.85 -2.74
C ILE A 19 -0.23 -1.85 -3.58
N PRO A 20 -1.20 -1.12 -2.99
CA PRO A 20 -1.96 -0.10 -3.71
C PRO A 20 -1.01 0.98 -4.25
N GLY A 21 -1.26 1.38 -5.48
CA GLY A 21 -0.43 2.36 -6.16
C GLY A 21 -0.52 2.24 -7.67
N GLY A 22 -0.34 3.39 -8.31
CA GLY A 22 -0.50 3.53 -9.76
C GLY A 22 0.56 4.39 -10.40
N HIS A 23 0.21 4.92 -11.57
CA HIS A 23 1.07 5.84 -12.30
C HIS A 23 0.88 7.26 -11.77
N LEU A 24 1.99 8.00 -11.75
CA LEU A 24 2.00 9.44 -11.54
C LEU A 24 1.48 10.14 -12.79
N GLU A 25 0.44 10.97 -12.67
CA GLU A 25 0.02 11.87 -13.75
C GLU A 25 0.94 13.09 -13.87
N ALA A 26 0.95 13.72 -15.05
CA ALA A 26 1.92 14.77 -15.39
C ALA A 26 1.76 16.09 -14.60
N ASP A 27 0.59 16.30 -13.98
CA ASP A 27 0.25 17.54 -13.25
C ASP A 27 0.08 17.31 -11.74
N GLU A 28 0.36 16.11 -11.22
CA GLU A 28 0.21 15.79 -9.79
C GLU A 28 1.55 15.43 -9.13
N SER A 29 1.68 15.71 -7.83
CA SER A 29 2.83 15.29 -7.04
C SER A 29 2.76 13.78 -6.73
N PRO A 30 3.88 13.07 -6.52
CA PRO A 30 3.86 11.65 -6.16
C PRO A 30 3.06 11.37 -4.88
N ASP A 31 2.99 12.36 -3.99
CA ASP A 31 2.11 12.32 -2.83
C ASP A 31 0.63 12.42 -3.18
N GLU A 32 0.25 13.34 -4.06
CA GLU A 32 -1.13 13.47 -4.55
C GLU A 32 -1.57 12.21 -5.29
N ALA A 33 -0.71 11.68 -6.19
CA ALA A 33 -0.98 10.43 -6.90
C ALA A 33 -1.21 9.27 -5.95
N LEU A 34 -0.33 9.09 -4.96
CA LEU A 34 -0.45 7.97 -4.03
C LEU A 34 -1.68 8.10 -3.13
N VAL A 35 -2.00 9.31 -2.67
CA VAL A 35 -3.22 9.55 -1.88
C VAL A 35 -4.48 9.33 -2.73
N ARG A 36 -4.47 9.76 -4.00
CA ARG A 36 -5.56 9.53 -4.96
C ARG A 36 -5.75 8.03 -5.22
N GLU A 37 -4.71 7.32 -5.61
CA GLU A 37 -4.75 5.88 -5.89
C GLU A 37 -5.20 5.08 -4.67
N VAL A 38 -4.61 5.32 -3.48
CA VAL A 38 -5.05 4.66 -2.25
C VAL A 38 -6.52 4.97 -1.98
N ARG A 39 -7.00 6.19 -2.22
CA ARG A 39 -8.41 6.52 -2.03
C ARG A 39 -9.33 5.86 -3.06
N GLU A 40 -8.90 5.71 -4.31
CA GLU A 40 -9.71 5.03 -5.34
C GLU A 40 -9.74 3.52 -5.11
N GLU A 41 -8.58 2.90 -4.84
CA GLU A 41 -8.43 1.46 -4.64
C GLU A 41 -8.85 0.99 -3.25
N THR A 42 -8.84 1.86 -2.25
CA THR A 42 -9.13 1.48 -0.85
C THR A 42 -10.19 2.37 -0.21
N GLY A 43 -10.62 3.47 -0.80
CA GLY A 43 -11.56 4.39 -0.15
C GLY A 43 -11.00 5.12 1.08
N LEU A 44 -9.75 4.88 1.47
CA LEU A 44 -9.13 5.46 2.65
C LEU A 44 -8.39 6.75 2.33
N GLU A 45 -8.50 7.71 3.24
CA GLU A 45 -7.59 8.86 3.26
C GLU A 45 -6.31 8.50 4.03
N CYS A 46 -5.20 8.54 3.33
CA CYS A 46 -3.87 8.30 3.88
C CYS A 46 -3.01 9.56 3.83
N THR A 47 -2.02 9.65 4.71
CA THR A 47 -1.04 10.74 4.73
C THR A 47 0.35 10.15 4.69
N ILE A 48 1.16 10.58 3.73
CA ILE A 48 2.53 10.06 3.60
C ILE A 48 3.39 10.53 4.74
N VAL A 49 3.95 9.57 5.46
CA VAL A 49 4.90 9.78 6.56
C VAL A 49 6.32 9.82 6.01
N ARG A 50 6.66 8.87 5.13
CA ARG A 50 8.03 8.73 4.62
C ARG A 50 8.07 8.05 3.27
N TRP A 51 8.87 8.58 2.35
CA TRP A 51 9.19 7.94 1.09
C TRP A 51 10.43 7.07 1.21
N ASN A 52 10.37 5.88 0.62
CA ASN A 52 11.48 4.99 0.36
C ASN A 52 11.67 4.86 -1.15
N LYS A 53 12.60 5.66 -1.68
CA LYS A 53 12.96 5.70 -3.11
C LYS A 53 14.22 4.90 -3.44
N ASP A 54 14.92 4.41 -2.42
CA ASP A 54 16.23 3.76 -2.56
C ASP A 54 16.09 2.23 -2.55
N TYR A 55 15.05 1.71 -1.87
CA TYR A 55 14.87 0.29 -1.65
C TYR A 55 14.40 -0.48 -2.89
N TYR A 56 13.46 0.07 -3.67
CA TYR A 56 12.85 -0.64 -4.78
C TYR A 56 13.38 -0.12 -6.12
N PRO A 57 14.16 -0.90 -6.89
CA PRO A 57 14.76 -0.41 -8.13
C PRO A 57 13.73 -0.18 -9.25
N LYS A 58 12.50 -0.69 -9.10
CA LYS A 58 11.41 -0.58 -10.07
C LYS A 58 10.35 0.47 -9.71
N GLY A 59 10.52 1.23 -8.63
CA GLY A 59 9.49 2.17 -8.18
C GLY A 59 9.79 2.79 -6.82
N TRP A 60 8.81 3.46 -6.22
CA TRP A 60 8.95 4.10 -4.91
C TRP A 60 7.88 3.56 -3.96
N VAL A 61 8.28 3.28 -2.72
CA VAL A 61 7.36 2.82 -1.67
C VAL A 61 7.19 3.95 -0.67
N ALA A 62 5.96 4.30 -0.33
CA ALA A 62 5.67 5.27 0.72
C ALA A 62 5.11 4.57 1.95
N HIS A 63 5.60 4.93 3.13
CA HIS A 63 4.89 4.66 4.37
C HIS A 63 3.86 5.75 4.59
N VAL A 64 2.61 5.32 4.66
CA VAL A 64 1.47 6.18 4.88
C VAL A 64 0.83 5.90 6.23
N ARG A 65 0.24 6.93 6.82
CA ARG A 65 -0.60 6.84 8.01
C ARG A 65 -2.04 7.07 7.60
N VAL A 66 -2.92 6.14 7.94
CA VAL A 66 -4.35 6.28 7.68
C VAL A 66 -5.03 6.87 8.91
N SER A 67 -5.83 7.91 8.69
CA SER A 67 -6.45 8.71 9.74
C SER A 67 -7.76 8.11 10.24
N SER A 68 -8.43 7.31 9.40
CA SER A 68 -9.78 6.81 9.65
C SER A 68 -9.75 5.35 10.11
N SER A 69 -10.50 5.06 11.17
CA SER A 69 -10.62 3.76 11.85
C SER A 69 -11.42 2.70 11.07
N SER A 70 -11.61 2.89 9.77
CA SER A 70 -12.08 1.82 8.89
C SER A 70 -10.89 0.86 8.69
N THR A 71 -10.69 -0.01 9.67
CA THR A 71 -9.79 -1.18 9.60
C THR A 71 -10.70 -2.39 9.43
N GLY A 72 -10.94 -2.82 8.19
CA GLY A 72 -11.89 -3.85 7.85
C GLY A 72 -11.69 -4.32 6.42
N ASP A 73 -12.13 -5.53 6.12
CA ASP A 73 -12.32 -5.98 4.75
C ASP A 73 -13.52 -5.20 4.19
N TRP A 74 -13.29 -4.30 3.24
CA TRP A 74 -14.37 -3.69 2.49
C TRP A 74 -14.09 -3.82 1.00
N GLY A 75 -15.12 -4.22 0.26
CA GLY A 75 -15.09 -4.17 -1.20
C GLY A 75 -15.04 -2.71 -1.63
N VAL A 76 -14.10 -2.40 -2.51
CA VAL A 76 -14.03 -1.10 -3.17
C VAL A 76 -14.80 -1.13 -4.48
N ASP A 77 -15.27 0.05 -4.89
CA ASP A 77 -15.98 0.25 -6.16
C ASP A 77 -14.98 0.42 -7.31
N ASP A 78 -13.96 -0.45 -7.37
CA ASP A 78 -13.01 -0.49 -8.48
C ASP A 78 -13.07 -1.84 -9.16
N GLU A 79 -13.23 -1.84 -10.48
CA GLU A 79 -13.35 -3.05 -11.30
C GLU A 79 -12.10 -3.95 -11.22
N LYS A 80 -10.97 -3.38 -10.79
CA LYS A 80 -9.68 -4.06 -10.72
C LYS A 80 -9.42 -4.63 -9.32
N VAL A 81 -10.03 -4.13 -8.26
CA VAL A 81 -9.72 -4.54 -6.89
C VAL A 81 -10.86 -5.37 -6.30
N ALA A 82 -10.56 -6.63 -5.97
CA ALA A 82 -11.48 -7.56 -5.33
C ALA A 82 -11.63 -7.29 -3.83
N SER A 83 -10.51 -7.10 -3.12
CA SER A 83 -10.49 -6.97 -1.66
C SER A 83 -9.37 -6.05 -1.20
N VAL A 84 -9.53 -5.40 -0.05
CA VAL A 84 -8.48 -4.59 0.59
C VAL A 84 -8.27 -5.04 2.01
N LYS A 85 -7.01 -5.24 2.40
CA LYS A 85 -6.70 -5.73 3.75
C LYS A 85 -5.36 -5.21 4.27
N TRP A 86 -5.36 -4.91 5.57
CA TRP A 86 -4.14 -4.66 6.34
C TRP A 86 -3.48 -5.98 6.72
N TRP A 87 -2.20 -6.08 6.40
CA TRP A 87 -1.39 -7.25 6.66
C TRP A 87 -0.19 -6.89 7.53
N SER A 88 -0.07 -7.60 8.65
CA SER A 88 1.11 -7.55 9.51
C SER A 88 2.24 -8.48 9.00
N GLU A 89 1.91 -9.40 8.09
CA GLU A 89 2.79 -10.40 7.50
C GLU A 89 2.58 -10.46 5.98
N VAL A 90 3.55 -10.96 5.21
CA VAL A 90 3.48 -10.96 3.74
C VAL A 90 2.29 -11.80 3.28
N PRO A 91 1.34 -11.25 2.50
CA PRO A 91 0.32 -12.07 1.86
C PRO A 91 0.97 -12.99 0.81
N PRO A 92 0.22 -13.95 0.22
CA PRO A 92 0.67 -14.71 -0.95
C PRO A 92 0.70 -13.81 -2.20
N VAL A 93 1.60 -12.85 -2.21
CA VAL A 93 1.86 -11.88 -3.27
C VAL A 93 2.60 -12.57 -4.43
N LYS A 94 2.26 -12.23 -5.68
CA LYS A 94 2.98 -12.73 -6.87
C LYS A 94 4.09 -11.79 -7.33
N ALA A 95 3.95 -10.49 -7.04
CA ALA A 95 4.84 -9.44 -7.53
C ALA A 95 5.98 -9.08 -6.56
N TRP A 96 5.80 -9.37 -5.27
CA TRP A 96 6.75 -9.06 -4.20
C TRP A 96 7.26 -10.36 -3.56
N THR A 97 8.52 -10.41 -3.14
CA THR A 97 9.04 -11.52 -2.35
C THR A 97 8.84 -11.28 -0.86
N VAL A 98 8.84 -12.37 -0.08
CA VAL A 98 8.78 -12.28 1.39
C VAL A 98 9.92 -11.44 1.94
N GLU A 99 11.11 -11.61 1.38
CA GLU A 99 12.32 -10.87 1.74
C GLU A 99 12.16 -9.35 1.53
N GLU A 100 11.55 -8.95 0.41
CA GLU A 100 11.31 -7.53 0.11
C GLU A 100 10.36 -6.88 1.13
N PHE A 101 9.35 -7.63 1.55
CA PHE A 101 8.41 -7.15 2.55
C PHE A 101 9.04 -7.07 3.94
N GLU A 102 9.76 -8.10 4.37
CA GLU A 102 10.38 -8.12 5.69
C GLU A 102 11.38 -6.97 5.88
N ASP A 103 12.13 -6.63 4.83
CA ASP A 103 13.05 -5.49 4.90
C ASP A 103 12.30 -4.16 4.94
N LEU A 104 11.23 -3.97 4.16
CA LEU A 104 10.37 -2.78 4.24
C LEU A 104 9.75 -2.63 5.62
N ALA A 105 9.19 -3.72 6.17
CA ALA A 105 8.61 -3.73 7.51
C ALA A 105 9.67 -3.35 8.55
N ARG A 106 10.90 -3.83 8.40
CA ARG A 106 12.03 -3.47 9.27
C ARG A 106 12.46 -2.01 9.11
N TYR A 107 12.47 -1.50 7.88
CA TYR A 107 12.80 -0.10 7.56
C TYR A 107 11.80 0.88 8.19
N PHE A 108 10.51 0.53 8.19
CA PHE A 108 9.46 1.37 8.78
C PHE A 108 9.30 1.18 10.30
N SER A 109 9.83 0.08 10.85
CA SER A 109 9.84 -0.22 12.29
C SER A 109 11.03 0.41 13.05
N SER A 110 12.03 0.97 12.35
CA SER A 110 13.25 1.56 12.93
C SER A 110 13.14 3.04 13.30
#